data_AF-A0A7K3ZZK3-F1
#
_entry.id   AF-A0A7K3ZZK3-F1
#
_cell.length_a   1.000
_cell.length_b   1.000
_cell.length_c   1.000
_cell.angle_alpha   90.00
_cell.angle_beta   90.00
_cell.angle_gamma   90.00
#
_symmetry.space_group_name_H-M   'P 1'
#
loop_
_entity.id
_entity.type
_entity.pdbx_description
1 polymer ?
#
loop_
_entity_poly.entity_id
_entity_poly.type
_entity_poly.pdbx_seq_one_letter_code
_entity_poly.pdbx_strand_id
1 'polypeptide(L)' 'MDVQYVYDEDGRQTAVIVPIHLWRKMSRLAKEGHKEKSDWDPSKYRGMYKDLKIDVKKESAALRDEWTRA' A
#
# COMPACT_ATOMS: atom_id res chain seq x y z
N MET A 1 11.96 26.00 13.05
CA MET A 1 11.72 25.25 14.29
C MET A 1 12.35 23.90 14.07
N ASP A 2 13.37 23.57 14.86
CA ASP A 2 14.22 22.40 14.68
C ASP A 2 13.69 21.21 15.49
N VAL A 3 14.29 20.03 15.29
CA VAL A 3 13.96 18.81 16.05
C VAL A 3 14.42 18.99 17.50
N GLN A 4 13.53 18.69 18.44
CA GLN A 4 13.85 18.75 19.87
C GLN A 4 13.79 17.36 20.49
N TYR A 5 14.69 17.10 21.42
CA TYR A 5 14.80 15.85 22.15
C TYR A 5 14.36 16.07 23.59
N VAL A 6 13.54 15.16 24.11
CA VAL A 6 13.10 15.13 25.49
C VAL A 6 13.90 14.05 26.20
N TYR A 7 14.49 14.41 27.34
CA TYR A 7 15.32 13.54 28.16
C TYR A 7 14.67 13.33 29.53
N ASP A 8 14.86 12.16 30.12
CA ASP A 8 14.51 11.90 31.52
C ASP A 8 15.57 12.47 32.49
N GLU A 9 15.33 12.29 33.79
CA GLU A 9 16.21 12.76 34.86
C GLU A 9 17.60 12.09 34.82
N ASP A 10 17.70 10.90 34.21
CA ASP A 10 18.95 10.17 34.01
C ASP A 10 19.67 10.57 32.70
N GLY A 11 19.13 11.55 31.96
CA GLY A 11 19.68 12.02 30.68
C GLY A 11 19.44 11.06 29.51
N ARG A 12 18.53 10.09 29.62
CA ARG A 12 18.15 9.18 28.54
C ARG A 12 17.05 9.80 27.70
N GLN A 13 17.14 9.61 26.40
CA GLN A 13 16.18 10.17 25.45
C GLN A 13 14.86 9.39 25.52
N THR A 14 13.78 10.07 25.92
CA THR A 14 12.45 9.46 26.10
C THR A 14 11.49 9.81 24.98
N ALA A 15 11.59 11.01 24.41
CA ALA A 15 10.74 11.44 23.31
C ALA A 15 11.44 12.42 22.36
N VAL A 16 10.83 12.64 21.20
CA VAL A 16 11.31 13.59 20.18
C VAL A 16 10.14 14.42 19.68
N ILE A 17 10.31 15.73 19.65
CA ILE A 17 9.35 16.66 19.05
C ILE A 17 9.86 16.98 17.64
N VAL A 18 9.14 16.48 16.64
CA VAL A 18 9.48 16.67 15.23
C VAL A 18 8.57 17.72 14.60
N PRO A 19 9.11 18.77 13.96
CA PRO A 19 8.33 19.73 13.20
C PRO A 19 7.48 19.05 12.12
N ILE A 20 6.24 19.51 11.95
CA ILE A 20 5.25 18.83 11.09
C ILE A 20 5.69 18.69 9.62
N HIS A 21 6.44 19.66 9.09
CA HIS A 21 6.97 19.62 7.72
C HIS A 21 7.98 18.49 7.53
N LEU A 22 8.80 18.22 8.55
CA LEU A 22 9.82 17.19 8.55
C LEU A 22 9.18 15.81 8.78
N TRP A 23 8.20 15.72 9.68
CA TRP A 23 7.38 14.52 9.87
C TRP A 23 6.68 14.08 8.58
N ARG A 24 6.05 15.01 7.86
CA ARG A 24 5.37 14.73 6.57
C ARG A 24 6.34 14.22 5.50
N LYS A 25 7.54 14.77 5.43
CA LYS A 25 8.57 14.33 4.48
C LYS A 25 9.03 12.90 4.80
N MET A 26 9.33 12.62 6.07
CA MET A 26 9.76 11.29 6.53
C MET A 26 8.67 10.24 6.35
N SER A 27 7.41 10.55 6.68
CA SER A 27 6.30 9.62 6.50
C SER A 27 5.96 9.35 5.04
N ARG A 28 6.25 10.28 4.12
CA ARG A 28 6.19 10.01 2.68
C ARG A 28 7.28 9.03 2.24
N LEU A 29 8.51 9.24 2.69
CA LEU A 29 9.65 8.35 2.39
C LEU A 29 9.45 6.94 2.96
N ALA A 30 8.89 6.81 4.18
CA ALA A 30 8.56 5.51 4.76
C ALA A 30 7.50 4.76 3.92
N LYS A 31 6.46 5.46 3.43
CA LYS A 31 5.44 4.86 2.54
C LYS A 31 6.00 4.48 1.18
N GLU A 32 6.95 5.24 0.65
CA GLU A 32 7.65 4.93 -0.60
C GLU A 32 8.65 3.77 -0.43
N GLY A 33 9.30 3.64 0.72
CA GLY A 33 10.19 2.53 1.06
C GLY A 33 9.48 1.18 1.19
N HIS A 34 8.19 1.17 1.56
CA HIS A 34 7.34 -0.03 1.55
C HIS A 34 6.76 -0.37 0.17
N LYS A 35 6.99 0.46 -0.87
CA LYS A 35 6.91 -0.02 -2.25
C LYS A 35 8.21 -0.75 -2.57
N GLU A 36 8.44 -1.87 -1.89
CA GLU A 36 9.05 -2.97 -2.62
C GLU A 36 8.08 -3.23 -3.77
N LYS A 37 8.46 -2.78 -4.97
CA LYS A 37 7.88 -3.33 -6.18
C LYS A 37 8.23 -4.80 -6.10
N SER A 38 7.36 -5.60 -5.49
CA SER A 38 7.44 -7.02 -5.70
C SER A 38 7.41 -7.19 -7.22
N ASP A 39 8.28 -8.03 -7.76
CA ASP A 39 8.25 -8.47 -9.16
C ASP A 39 7.00 -9.32 -9.45
N TRP A 40 5.90 -9.01 -8.75
CA TRP A 40 4.57 -9.52 -8.92
C TRP A 40 4.05 -8.97 -10.24
N ASP A 41 4.36 -9.71 -11.29
CA ASP A 41 3.75 -9.56 -12.59
C ASP A 41 2.56 -10.53 -12.69
N PRO A 42 1.31 -10.04 -12.54
CA PRO A 42 0.12 -10.88 -12.68
C PRO A 42 0.01 -11.53 -14.06
N SER A 43 0.74 -11.02 -15.07
CA SER A 43 0.79 -11.62 -16.40
C SER A 43 1.42 -13.02 -16.39
N LYS A 44 2.33 -13.32 -15.44
CA LYS A 44 2.96 -14.64 -15.28
C LYS A 44 1.96 -15.74 -14.88
N TYR A 45 0.87 -15.38 -14.21
CA TYR A 45 -0.17 -16.31 -13.75
C TYR A 45 -1.34 -16.40 -14.73
N ARG A 46 -1.32 -15.61 -15.81
CA ARG A 46 -2.36 -15.60 -16.84
C ARG A 46 -2.34 -16.83 -17.75
N GLY A 47 -1.36 -17.73 -17.60
CA GLY A 47 -1.22 -18.95 -18.40
C GLY A 47 -2.50 -19.81 -18.44
N MET A 48 -3.17 -19.98 -17.30
CA MET A 48 -4.43 -20.74 -17.23
C MET A 48 -5.60 -20.08 -17.97
N TYR A 49 -5.56 -18.76 -18.13
CA TYR A 49 -6.61 -17.97 -18.78
C TYR A 49 -6.28 -17.58 -20.22
N LYS A 50 -5.08 -17.92 -20.73
CA LYS A 50 -4.60 -17.50 -22.05
C LYS A 50 -5.37 -18.20 -23.18
N ASP A 51 -5.71 -19.47 -22.99
CA ASP A 51 -6.47 -20.28 -23.96
C ASP A 51 -7.98 -20.24 -23.69
N LEU A 52 -8.37 -19.67 -22.54
CA LEU A 52 -9.77 -19.46 -22.18
C LEU A 52 -10.26 -18.24 -22.96
N LYS A 53 -10.96 -18.47 -24.08
CA LYS A 53 -11.65 -17.43 -24.86
C LYS A 53 -12.84 -16.88 -24.07
N ILE A 54 -12.57 -16.26 -22.92
CA ILE A 54 -13.59 -15.62 -22.09
C ILE A 54 -13.76 -14.19 -22.59
N ASP A 55 -15.00 -13.87 -22.95
CA ASP A 55 -15.42 -12.48 -23.01
C ASP A 55 -15.67 -11.98 -21.58
N VAL A 56 -14.65 -11.33 -21.02
CA VAL A 56 -14.65 -10.82 -19.64
C VAL A 56 -15.85 -9.91 -19.38
N LYS A 57 -16.33 -9.17 -20.39
CA LYS A 57 -17.50 -8.28 -20.23
C LYS A 57 -18.78 -9.09 -20.10
N LYS A 58 -18.92 -10.17 -20.87
CA LYS A 58 -20.10 -11.02 -20.84
C LYS A 58 -20.18 -11.82 -19.54
N GLU A 59 -19.07 -12.40 -19.08
CA GLU A 59 -19.06 -13.16 -17.82
C GLU A 59 -19.24 -12.26 -16.60
N SER A 60 -18.62 -11.08 -16.58
CA SER A 60 -18.82 -10.14 -15.46
C SER A 60 -20.26 -9.61 -15.39
N ALA A 61 -20.95 -9.47 -16.52
CA ALA A 61 -22.38 -9.14 -16.54
C ALA A 61 -23.23 -10.30 -16.00
N ALA A 62 -22.95 -11.54 -16.44
CA ALA A 62 -23.67 -12.73 -15.96
C ALA A 62 -23.53 -12.91 -14.44
N LEU A 63 -22.32 -12.77 -13.89
CA LEU A 63 -22.07 -12.87 -12.45
C LEU A 63 -22.81 -11.78 -11.65
N ARG A 64 -22.92 -10.56 -12.20
CA ARG A 64 -23.70 -9.48 -11.57
C ARG A 64 -25.20 -9.76 -11.60
N ASP A 65 -25.69 -10.30 -12.72
CA ASP A 65 -27.10 -10.66 -12.86
C ASP A 65 -27.47 -11.82 -11.93
N GLU A 66 -26.60 -12.81 -11.76
CA GLU A 66 -26.76 -13.89 -10.77
C GLU A 66 -26.81 -13.34 -9.34
N TRP A 67 -25.92 -12.41 -8.99
CA TRP A 67 -25.88 -11.80 -7.66
C TRP A 67 -27.10 -10.92 -7.35
N THR A 68 -27.68 -10.26 -8.36
CA THR A 68 -28.83 -9.35 -8.17
C THR A 68 -30.16 -10.12 -8.14
N ARG A 69 -30.16 -11.40 -8.55
CA ARG A 69 -31.33 -12.29 -8.51
C ARG A 69 -31.37 -13.17 -7.26
N ALA A 70 -30.37 -13.11 -6.40
CA ALA A 70 -30.34 -13.73 -5.07
C ALA A 70 -30.82 -12.73 -4.00
#